data_AF-A0A934HH97-F1
#
_entry.id   AF-A0A934HH97-F1
#
_cell.length_a   1.000
_cell.length_b   1.000
_cell.length_c   1.000
_cell.angle_alpha   90.00
_cell.angle_beta   90.00
_cell.angle_gamma   90.00
#
_symmetry.space_group_name_H-M   'P 1'
#
loop_
_entity.id
_entity.type
_entity.pdbx_description
1 polymer ?
#
loop_
_entity_poly.entity_id
_entity_poly.type
_entity_poly.pdbx_seq_one_letter_code
_entity_poly.pdbx_strand_id
1 'polypeptide(L)'
;VWMASWGFGIEWSDTGLGNYDNRQDRAYLLDKLFEMVDERGIYIMLTLINHGQFSLTTNTEWEGNPYNVANGGPLSDPVEFATDPEAQRLWEQRLRYIAARWGYSTYLLCWEWWNEVNWTPMSAKEILAPWTARSTDFLKPLDPYNHLFTTSGSILGDETVWAEIDFTQDHLYDMQSLVREFSLVIPKWLERYPDKPFLMGEFGSPNEYDLHGQLIHLGLWSAPMFGAAGSGMTWWWDNNVHPNNLYYHFAGLAAYLAGEDLAAHDWLPTQAELDEEADAKVYGLQDQQNLRLWVISKNYNERFLLRQYEKNIKDRVENPTNIEYPEISGAVLTLNGLADGEYTVEWWDTMTGEIITTEQLIVAGAAASINVPSFTTDLALKVSPVSA
;
A
#
# COMPACT_ATOMS: atom_id res chain seq x y z
N VAL A 1 1.96 2.02 -10.97
CA VAL A 1 1.65 2.49 -12.35
C VAL A 1 1.81 1.32 -13.29
N TRP A 2 0.77 0.93 -14.03
CA TRP A 2 0.82 -0.29 -14.84
C TRP A 2 1.20 -0.05 -16.30
N MET A 3 2.13 -0.85 -16.80
CA MET A 3 2.36 -1.07 -18.24
C MET A 3 1.32 -2.05 -18.83
N ALA A 4 0.04 -1.82 -18.53
CA ALA A 4 -1.07 -2.63 -19.01
C ALA A 4 -1.32 -2.46 -20.51
N SER A 5 -1.95 -3.45 -21.15
CA SER A 5 -2.21 -3.45 -22.60
C SER A 5 -3.09 -2.27 -23.06
N TRP A 6 -3.98 -1.78 -22.20
CA TRP A 6 -4.85 -0.62 -22.42
C TRP A 6 -4.25 0.71 -21.92
N GLY A 7 -3.05 0.68 -21.33
CA GLY A 7 -2.37 1.82 -20.70
C GLY A 7 -0.97 2.04 -21.26
N PHE A 8 0.04 1.96 -20.40
CA PHE A 8 1.45 2.24 -20.74
C PHE A 8 2.20 1.05 -21.37
N GLY A 9 1.52 -0.06 -21.68
CA GLY A 9 2.13 -1.22 -22.32
C GLY A 9 2.65 -0.89 -23.72
N ILE A 10 3.93 -1.21 -23.97
CA ILE A 10 4.64 -0.91 -25.23
C ILE A 10 4.51 -2.01 -26.30
N GLU A 11 3.97 -3.16 -25.95
CA GLU A 11 3.70 -4.29 -26.85
C GLU A 11 2.27 -4.79 -26.63
N TRP A 12 1.56 -5.07 -27.73
CA TRP A 12 0.29 -5.80 -27.76
C TRP A 12 -0.07 -6.20 -29.21
N SER A 13 -1.33 -6.53 -29.49
CA SER A 13 -1.82 -6.99 -30.79
C SER A 13 -1.63 -6.03 -31.96
N ASP A 14 -1.54 -4.72 -31.73
CA ASP A 14 -1.38 -3.68 -32.75
C ASP A 14 0.08 -3.46 -33.20
N THR A 15 1.06 -4.01 -32.46
CA THR A 15 2.49 -3.88 -32.78
C THR A 15 3.22 -5.22 -32.88
N GLY A 16 2.78 -6.24 -32.13
CA GLY A 16 3.45 -7.54 -32.03
C GLY A 16 4.63 -7.55 -31.06
N LEU A 17 5.32 -8.68 -30.96
CA LEU A 17 6.46 -8.85 -30.05
C LEU A 17 7.74 -8.25 -30.65
N GLY A 18 8.53 -7.55 -29.83
CA GLY A 18 9.83 -7.00 -30.21
C GLY A 18 9.76 -5.80 -31.17
N ASN A 19 8.57 -5.28 -31.46
CA ASN A 19 8.34 -4.06 -32.22
C ASN A 19 7.54 -3.07 -31.36
N TYR A 20 8.06 -1.85 -31.19
CA TYR A 20 7.47 -0.81 -30.34
C TYR A 20 6.92 0.38 -31.14
N ASP A 21 6.98 0.35 -32.48
CA ASP A 21 6.75 1.52 -33.34
C ASP A 21 5.33 2.07 -33.20
N ASN A 22 4.32 1.20 -33.24
CA ASN A 22 2.91 1.61 -33.20
C ASN A 22 2.45 2.07 -31.80
N ARG A 23 3.27 1.87 -30.76
CA ARG A 23 2.97 2.25 -29.38
C ARG A 23 3.95 3.28 -28.81
N GLN A 24 4.67 3.99 -29.68
CA GLN A 24 5.49 5.13 -29.25
C GLN A 24 4.66 6.24 -28.62
N ASP A 25 3.37 6.35 -28.95
CA ASP A 25 2.43 7.24 -28.27
C ASP A 25 2.29 6.89 -26.77
N ARG A 26 2.17 5.60 -26.42
CA ARG A 26 2.12 5.12 -25.03
C ARG A 26 3.42 5.34 -24.30
N ALA A 27 4.54 5.05 -24.97
CA ALA A 27 5.86 5.32 -24.41
C ALA A 27 6.06 6.82 -24.13
N TYR A 28 5.63 7.70 -25.06
CA TYR A 28 5.65 9.14 -24.86
C TYR A 28 4.78 9.60 -23.68
N LEU A 29 3.59 9.01 -23.49
CA LEU A 29 2.77 9.33 -22.31
C LEU A 29 3.46 8.94 -21.00
N LEU A 30 4.18 7.81 -20.97
CA LEU A 30 4.96 7.42 -19.81
C LEU A 30 6.15 8.37 -19.58
N ASP A 31 6.83 8.85 -20.63
CA ASP A 31 7.85 9.89 -20.51
C ASP A 31 7.28 11.15 -19.85
N LYS A 32 6.10 11.60 -20.32
CA LYS A 32 5.41 12.77 -19.75
C LYS A 32 5.03 12.55 -18.28
N LEU A 33 4.63 11.34 -17.90
CA LEU A 33 4.38 11.01 -16.51
C LEU A 33 5.66 11.11 -15.67
N PHE A 34 6.78 10.58 -16.15
CA PHE A 34 8.08 10.71 -15.47
C PHE A 34 8.51 12.16 -15.28
N GLU A 35 8.34 13.01 -16.30
CA GLU A 35 8.58 14.45 -16.18
C GLU A 35 7.67 15.10 -15.11
N MET A 36 6.40 14.71 -15.07
CA MET A 36 5.45 15.27 -14.09
C MET A 36 5.77 14.87 -12.66
N VAL A 37 6.21 13.62 -12.43
CA VAL A 37 6.53 13.16 -11.08
C VAL A 37 7.87 13.72 -10.58
N ASP A 38 8.84 13.95 -11.48
CA ASP A 38 10.10 14.64 -11.18
C ASP A 38 9.83 16.05 -10.66
N GLU A 39 9.04 16.84 -11.39
CA GLU A 39 8.62 18.19 -10.97
C GLU A 39 7.93 18.24 -9.60
N ARG A 40 7.39 17.11 -9.13
CA ARG A 40 6.56 17.02 -7.92
C ARG A 40 7.20 16.24 -6.78
N GLY A 41 8.38 15.66 -7.00
CA GLY A 41 9.03 14.82 -6.01
C GLY A 41 8.27 13.51 -5.72
N ILE A 42 7.51 12.98 -6.67
CA ILE A 42 6.71 11.76 -6.51
C ILE A 42 7.50 10.60 -7.11
N TYR A 43 7.52 9.45 -6.43
CA TYR A 43 8.17 8.26 -6.95
C TYR A 43 7.17 7.29 -7.58
N ILE A 44 7.60 6.56 -8.60
CA ILE A 44 6.79 5.58 -9.34
C ILE A 44 7.21 4.16 -8.96
N MET A 45 6.24 3.33 -8.56
CA MET A 45 6.34 1.88 -8.70
C MET A 45 5.83 1.51 -10.10
N LEU A 46 6.71 1.03 -10.98
CA LEU A 46 6.37 0.71 -12.36
C LEU A 46 6.13 -0.79 -12.55
N THR A 47 4.87 -1.16 -12.71
CA THR A 47 4.42 -2.54 -12.88
C THR A 47 4.54 -2.96 -14.33
N LEU A 48 5.38 -3.96 -14.60
CA LEU A 48 5.76 -4.35 -15.96
C LEU A 48 4.76 -5.30 -16.60
N ILE A 49 4.12 -6.16 -15.80
CA ILE A 49 3.17 -7.18 -16.25
C ILE A 49 1.98 -7.16 -15.29
N ASN A 50 0.75 -7.20 -15.81
CA ASN A 50 -0.45 -7.45 -15.00
C ASN A 50 -0.97 -8.87 -15.28
N HIS A 51 -1.64 -9.47 -14.28
CA HIS A 51 -2.11 -10.87 -14.35
C HIS A 51 -2.91 -11.18 -15.61
N GLY A 52 -3.76 -10.26 -16.08
CA GLY A 52 -4.67 -10.47 -17.21
C GLY A 52 -3.95 -10.97 -18.46
N GLN A 53 -2.73 -10.47 -18.72
CA GLN A 53 -1.90 -10.87 -19.87
C GLN A 53 -1.67 -12.39 -19.92
N PHE A 54 -1.55 -13.07 -18.78
CA PHE A 54 -1.23 -14.50 -18.69
C PHE A 54 -2.23 -15.31 -17.84
N SER A 55 -3.36 -14.71 -17.43
CA SER A 55 -4.42 -15.41 -16.73
C SER A 55 -5.33 -16.14 -17.73
N LEU A 56 -5.80 -17.32 -17.34
CA LEU A 56 -6.83 -18.08 -18.07
C LEU A 56 -8.22 -17.96 -17.45
N THR A 57 -8.35 -17.33 -16.29
CA THR A 57 -9.58 -17.36 -15.47
C THR A 57 -10.04 -15.99 -15.02
N THR A 58 -9.11 -15.08 -14.73
CA THR A 58 -9.39 -13.79 -14.10
C THR A 58 -9.00 -12.67 -15.04
N ASN A 59 -9.97 -11.86 -15.45
CA ASN A 59 -9.76 -10.73 -16.39
C ASN A 59 -8.85 -11.09 -17.58
N THR A 60 -9.07 -12.27 -18.17
CA THR A 60 -8.14 -12.83 -19.15
C THR A 60 -7.98 -11.93 -20.38
N GLU A 61 -6.72 -11.68 -20.74
CA GLU A 61 -6.30 -11.01 -21.95
C GLU A 61 -5.56 -11.97 -22.89
N TRP A 62 -5.49 -13.26 -22.55
CA TRP A 62 -4.68 -14.26 -23.24
C TRP A 62 -5.04 -14.43 -24.72
N GLU A 63 -6.32 -14.30 -25.06
CA GLU A 63 -6.79 -14.36 -26.45
C GLU A 63 -6.20 -13.25 -27.32
N GLY A 64 -5.98 -12.06 -26.75
CA GLY A 64 -5.38 -10.91 -27.44
C GLY A 64 -3.86 -10.78 -27.26
N ASN A 65 -3.24 -11.63 -26.42
CA ASN A 65 -1.84 -11.52 -26.08
C ASN A 65 -0.96 -11.92 -27.29
N PRO A 66 -0.04 -11.06 -27.75
CA PRO A 66 0.84 -11.37 -28.89
C PRO A 66 1.80 -12.55 -28.65
N TYR A 67 2.04 -12.98 -27.40
CA TYR A 67 2.78 -14.21 -27.10
C TYR A 67 2.02 -15.49 -27.49
N ASN A 68 0.70 -15.43 -27.57
CA ASN A 68 -0.14 -16.58 -27.91
C ASN A 68 0.06 -16.98 -29.39
N VAL A 69 0.22 -18.28 -29.65
CA VAL A 69 0.37 -18.85 -30.99
C VAL A 69 -0.80 -18.54 -31.92
N ALA A 70 -2.00 -18.34 -31.37
CA ALA A 70 -3.16 -17.88 -32.13
C ALA A 70 -2.94 -16.48 -32.76
N ASN A 71 -2.07 -15.67 -32.16
CA ASN A 71 -1.68 -14.33 -32.62
C ASN A 71 -0.31 -14.32 -33.32
N GLY A 72 0.26 -15.49 -33.61
CA GLY A 72 1.58 -15.62 -34.24
C GLY A 72 2.76 -15.60 -33.28
N GLY A 73 2.51 -15.60 -31.96
CA GLY A 73 3.54 -15.74 -30.92
C GLY A 73 4.04 -17.17 -30.74
N PRO A 74 5.04 -17.38 -29.86
CA PRO A 74 5.66 -18.71 -29.69
C PRO A 74 4.88 -19.65 -28.76
N LEU A 75 3.91 -19.14 -27.98
CA LEU A 75 3.38 -19.86 -26.81
C LEU A 75 2.01 -20.49 -27.07
N SER A 76 1.88 -21.76 -26.73
CA SER A 76 0.60 -22.47 -26.72
C SER A 76 -0.09 -22.41 -25.35
N ASP A 77 0.67 -22.20 -24.28
CA ASP A 77 0.19 -22.07 -22.90
C ASP A 77 0.87 -20.87 -22.20
N PRO A 78 0.14 -20.05 -21.41
CA PRO A 78 0.73 -18.92 -20.67
C PRO A 78 1.95 -19.29 -19.82
N VAL A 79 2.00 -20.50 -19.25
CA VAL A 79 3.10 -20.93 -18.38
C VAL A 79 4.43 -21.01 -19.12
N GLU A 80 4.39 -21.20 -20.45
CA GLU A 80 5.58 -21.28 -21.30
C GLU A 80 6.31 -19.93 -21.37
N PHE A 81 5.69 -18.82 -20.97
CA PHE A 81 6.36 -17.53 -20.85
C PHE A 81 7.55 -17.59 -19.88
N ALA A 82 7.51 -18.49 -18.90
CA ALA A 82 8.63 -18.72 -17.99
C ALA A 82 9.86 -19.35 -18.65
N THR A 83 9.64 -20.25 -19.61
CA THR A 83 10.63 -21.29 -19.99
C THR A 83 10.95 -21.32 -21.48
N ASP A 84 10.05 -20.86 -22.35
CA ASP A 84 10.28 -20.85 -23.79
C ASP A 84 11.44 -19.91 -24.16
N PRO A 85 12.47 -20.38 -24.90
CA PRO A 85 13.64 -19.57 -25.21
C PRO A 85 13.35 -18.32 -26.05
N GLU A 86 12.35 -18.36 -26.94
CA GLU A 86 12.01 -17.19 -27.76
C GLU A 86 11.21 -16.17 -26.95
N ALA A 87 10.30 -16.62 -26.09
CA ALA A 87 9.63 -15.71 -25.15
C ALA A 87 10.60 -15.06 -24.17
N GLN A 88 11.59 -15.80 -23.66
CA GLN A 88 12.65 -15.23 -22.82
C GLN A 88 13.45 -14.17 -23.58
N ARG A 89 13.89 -14.47 -24.81
CA ARG A 89 14.62 -13.52 -25.65
C ARG A 89 13.82 -12.24 -25.91
N LEU A 90 12.53 -12.36 -26.17
CA LEU A 90 11.61 -11.24 -26.40
C LEU A 90 11.35 -10.43 -25.13
N TRP A 91 11.19 -11.11 -23.99
CA TRP A 91 11.05 -10.47 -22.68
C TRP A 91 12.31 -9.66 -22.32
N GLU A 92 13.50 -10.23 -22.48
CA GLU A 92 14.77 -9.55 -22.27
C GLU A 92 14.94 -8.36 -23.23
N GLN A 93 14.51 -8.49 -24.49
CA GLN A 93 14.49 -7.38 -25.44
C GLN A 93 13.59 -6.23 -24.95
N ARG A 94 12.39 -6.56 -24.44
CA ARG A 94 11.45 -5.59 -23.84
C ARG A 94 12.05 -4.93 -22.60
N LEU A 95 12.64 -5.70 -21.69
CA LEU A 95 13.32 -5.19 -20.49
C LEU A 95 14.45 -4.24 -20.82
N ARG A 96 15.28 -4.58 -21.81
CA ARG A 96 16.36 -3.70 -22.27
C ARG A 96 15.83 -2.36 -22.76
N TYR A 97 14.72 -2.35 -23.50
CA TYR A 97 14.09 -1.12 -23.95
C TYR A 97 13.54 -0.29 -22.78
N ILE A 98 12.83 -0.93 -21.86
CA ILE A 98 12.27 -0.30 -20.66
C ILE A 98 13.37 0.35 -19.82
N ALA A 99 14.43 -0.39 -19.48
CA ALA A 99 15.57 0.12 -18.73
C ALA A 99 16.24 1.30 -19.45
N ALA A 100 16.47 1.18 -20.75
CA ALA A 100 17.13 2.23 -21.52
C ALA A 100 16.32 3.54 -21.58
N ARG A 101 14.98 3.47 -21.54
CA ARG A 101 14.12 4.64 -21.66
C ARG A 101 13.75 5.27 -20.33
N TRP A 102 13.51 4.47 -19.28
CA TRP A 102 12.99 4.96 -18.00
C TRP A 102 13.89 4.69 -16.80
N GLY A 103 14.90 3.81 -16.92
CA GLY A 103 15.86 3.53 -15.86
C GLY A 103 16.76 4.72 -15.51
N TYR A 104 16.75 5.81 -16.29
CA TYR A 104 17.49 7.03 -15.95
C TYR A 104 16.86 7.85 -14.80
N SER A 105 15.59 7.62 -14.48
CA SER A 105 14.86 8.48 -13.57
C SER A 105 15.09 8.06 -12.12
N THR A 106 15.66 8.93 -11.31
CA THR A 106 15.77 8.72 -9.85
C THR A 106 14.41 8.76 -9.14
N TYR A 107 13.34 9.13 -9.85
CA TYR A 107 11.95 9.06 -9.36
C TYR A 107 11.25 7.76 -9.73
N LEU A 108 11.96 6.79 -10.29
CA LEU A 108 11.51 5.40 -10.25
C LEU A 108 11.81 4.85 -8.85
N LEU A 109 10.81 4.50 -8.06
CA LEU A 109 11.02 3.80 -6.79
C LEU A 109 11.50 2.38 -7.04
N CYS A 110 10.75 1.67 -7.87
CA CYS A 110 10.97 0.25 -8.10
C CYS A 110 10.40 -0.25 -9.43
N TRP A 111 10.99 -1.35 -9.88
CA TRP A 111 10.44 -2.26 -10.88
C TRP A 111 9.52 -3.27 -10.18
N GLU A 112 8.25 -3.27 -10.53
CA GLU A 112 7.33 -4.31 -10.08
C GLU A 112 7.14 -5.34 -11.21
N TRP A 113 7.52 -6.59 -10.96
CA TRP A 113 7.46 -7.63 -11.98
C TRP A 113 6.03 -7.95 -12.41
N TRP A 114 5.19 -8.28 -11.45
CA TRP A 114 3.80 -8.66 -11.67
C TRP A 114 2.87 -7.87 -10.77
N ASN A 115 1.75 -7.44 -11.35
CA ASN A 115 0.51 -7.24 -10.62
C ASN A 115 -0.23 -8.57 -10.46
N GLU A 116 -0.35 -9.06 -9.23
CA GLU A 116 -1.16 -10.24 -8.86
C GLU A 116 -0.84 -11.54 -9.64
N VAL A 117 0.41 -11.98 -9.60
CA VAL A 117 0.83 -13.20 -10.31
C VAL A 117 0.05 -14.47 -9.89
N ASN A 118 -0.55 -14.48 -8.69
CA ASN A 118 -1.41 -15.55 -8.17
C ASN A 118 -2.63 -15.86 -9.05
N TRP A 119 -3.08 -14.92 -9.88
CA TRP A 119 -4.15 -15.15 -10.84
C TRP A 119 -3.68 -15.81 -12.14
N THR A 120 -2.42 -16.23 -12.21
CA THR A 120 -1.82 -16.84 -13.40
C THR A 120 -1.26 -18.23 -13.11
N PRO A 121 -1.10 -19.08 -14.14
CA PRO A 121 -0.37 -20.35 -14.02
C PRO A 121 1.10 -20.19 -13.58
N MET A 122 1.66 -18.97 -13.68
CA MET A 122 3.04 -18.68 -13.29
C MET A 122 3.27 -18.70 -11.79
N SER A 123 2.21 -18.64 -10.97
CA SER A 123 2.30 -18.53 -9.51
C SER A 123 2.94 -19.72 -8.79
N ALA A 124 3.11 -20.86 -9.47
CA ALA A 124 3.84 -21.99 -8.91
C ALA A 124 5.31 -21.61 -8.67
N LYS A 125 5.80 -21.83 -7.44
CA LYS A 125 7.14 -21.40 -7.01
C LYS A 125 8.29 -21.91 -7.87
N GLU A 126 8.15 -23.14 -8.36
CA GLU A 126 9.14 -23.79 -9.22
C GLU A 126 9.27 -23.11 -10.58
N ILE A 127 8.30 -22.25 -10.93
CA ILE A 127 8.22 -21.48 -12.17
C ILE A 127 8.57 -20.02 -11.89
N LEU A 128 7.90 -19.43 -10.89
CA LEU A 128 8.05 -18.01 -10.57
C LEU A 128 9.44 -17.66 -10.06
N ALA A 129 9.98 -18.40 -9.07
CA ALA A 129 11.25 -18.04 -8.46
C ALA A 129 12.41 -18.04 -9.49
N PRO A 130 12.57 -19.07 -10.34
CA PRO A 130 13.59 -19.02 -11.40
C PRO A 130 13.33 -17.95 -12.46
N TRP A 131 12.07 -17.63 -12.77
CA TRP A 131 11.73 -16.56 -13.72
C TRP A 131 12.08 -15.18 -13.16
N THR A 132 11.76 -14.93 -11.88
CA THR A 132 12.08 -13.69 -11.17
C THR A 132 13.59 -13.51 -11.10
N ALA A 133 14.33 -14.54 -10.66
CA ALA A 133 15.78 -14.46 -10.56
C ALA A 133 16.45 -14.13 -11.91
N ARG A 134 16.05 -14.80 -13.00
CA ARG A 134 16.56 -14.49 -14.34
C ARG A 134 16.23 -13.07 -14.78
N SER A 135 14.99 -12.62 -14.56
CA SER A 135 14.56 -11.28 -14.95
C SER A 135 15.31 -10.19 -14.17
N THR A 136 15.51 -10.40 -12.86
CA THR A 136 16.32 -9.52 -11.99
C THR A 136 17.78 -9.50 -12.42
N ASP A 137 18.40 -10.67 -12.61
CA ASP A 137 19.80 -10.78 -13.07
C ASP A 137 20.04 -10.07 -14.41
N PHE A 138 19.04 -10.11 -15.31
CA PHE A 138 19.12 -9.43 -16.59
C PHE A 138 18.93 -7.91 -16.47
N LEU A 139 17.94 -7.44 -15.71
CA LEU A 139 17.60 -6.01 -15.63
C LEU A 139 18.58 -5.22 -14.77
N LYS A 140 19.03 -5.79 -13.65
CA LYS A 140 19.89 -5.12 -12.66
C LYS A 140 21.14 -4.45 -13.26
N PRO A 141 21.95 -5.09 -14.13
CA PRO A 141 23.10 -4.40 -14.74
C PRO A 141 22.74 -3.32 -15.77
N LEU A 142 21.48 -3.26 -16.22
CA LEU A 142 20.99 -2.25 -17.15
C LEU A 142 20.44 -1.01 -16.43
N ASP A 143 20.17 -1.12 -15.12
CA ASP A 143 19.64 -0.05 -14.30
C ASP A 143 20.77 0.78 -13.67
N PRO A 144 20.99 2.04 -14.12
CA PRO A 144 22.11 2.85 -13.66
C PRO A 144 22.01 3.28 -12.19
N TYR A 145 20.82 3.22 -11.56
CA TYR A 145 20.62 3.68 -10.18
C TYR A 145 20.30 2.56 -9.19
N ASN A 146 20.28 1.30 -9.62
CA ASN A 146 19.91 0.15 -8.78
C ASN A 146 18.57 0.37 -8.07
N HIS A 147 17.51 0.71 -8.82
CA HIS A 147 16.18 0.84 -8.26
C HIS A 147 15.71 -0.50 -7.64
N LEU A 148 14.75 -0.40 -6.73
CA LEU A 148 14.26 -1.55 -5.99
C LEU A 148 13.44 -2.49 -6.89
N PHE A 149 13.29 -3.74 -6.47
CA PHE A 149 12.43 -4.73 -7.10
C PHE A 149 11.31 -5.14 -6.15
N THR A 150 10.12 -5.34 -6.71
CA THR A 150 8.98 -5.94 -6.02
C THR A 150 8.09 -6.75 -6.95
N THR A 151 7.09 -7.42 -6.39
CA THR A 151 6.04 -8.13 -7.11
C THR A 151 4.84 -8.30 -6.19
N SER A 152 3.63 -8.35 -6.75
CA SER A 152 2.41 -8.62 -5.98
C SER A 152 1.76 -9.95 -6.37
N GLY A 153 0.88 -10.41 -5.48
CA GLY A 153 0.10 -11.64 -5.64
C GLY A 153 -0.04 -12.50 -4.39
N SER A 154 0.09 -11.92 -3.19
CA SER A 154 -0.20 -12.60 -1.92
C SER A 154 0.53 -13.93 -1.71
N ILE A 155 1.74 -14.09 -2.27
CA ILE A 155 2.52 -15.33 -2.17
C ILE A 155 3.24 -15.38 -0.82
N LEU A 156 2.45 -15.35 0.26
CA LEU A 156 2.96 -15.45 1.61
C LEU A 156 3.49 -16.87 1.85
N GLY A 157 4.78 -16.99 2.19
CA GLY A 157 5.38 -18.24 2.66
C GLY A 157 6.39 -18.89 1.74
N ASP A 158 6.56 -18.40 0.51
CA ASP A 158 7.54 -18.91 -0.44
C ASP A 158 8.80 -18.03 -0.49
N GLU A 159 9.74 -18.31 0.40
CA GLU A 159 11.02 -17.58 0.50
C GLU A 159 11.80 -17.53 -0.82
N THR A 160 11.61 -18.49 -1.73
CA THR A 160 12.37 -18.55 -2.97
C THR A 160 11.97 -17.46 -3.96
N VAL A 161 10.69 -17.06 -3.98
CA VAL A 161 10.19 -15.95 -4.82
C VAL A 161 10.68 -14.60 -4.29
N TRP A 162 10.78 -14.46 -2.97
CA TRP A 162 11.12 -13.19 -2.33
C TRP A 162 12.64 -12.96 -2.16
N ALA A 163 13.48 -13.94 -2.49
CA ALA A 163 14.94 -13.82 -2.36
C ALA A 163 15.51 -12.64 -3.17
N GLU A 164 15.02 -12.46 -4.40
CA GLU A 164 15.50 -11.44 -5.37
C GLU A 164 14.65 -10.15 -5.35
N ILE A 165 13.79 -10.01 -4.35
CA ILE A 165 12.84 -8.89 -4.21
C ILE A 165 13.24 -8.03 -3.02
N ASP A 166 13.34 -6.71 -3.18
CA ASP A 166 13.85 -5.83 -2.13
C ASP A 166 12.82 -5.54 -1.03
N PHE A 167 11.54 -5.48 -1.38
CA PHE A 167 10.46 -5.32 -0.40
C PHE A 167 9.22 -6.15 -0.76
N THR A 168 8.55 -6.62 0.28
CA THR A 168 7.34 -7.45 0.17
C THR A 168 6.09 -6.59 0.06
N GLN A 169 5.04 -7.12 -0.56
CA GLN A 169 3.76 -6.45 -0.62
C GLN A 169 2.59 -7.42 -0.76
N ASP A 170 1.40 -6.93 -0.42
CA ASP A 170 0.15 -7.67 -0.53
C ASP A 170 -0.99 -6.78 -1.00
N HIS A 171 -2.00 -7.41 -1.60
CA HIS A 171 -3.20 -6.77 -2.15
C HIS A 171 -4.43 -7.31 -1.41
N LEU A 172 -5.22 -6.44 -0.77
CA LEU A 172 -6.38 -6.85 0.02
C LEU A 172 -7.70 -6.26 -0.49
N TYR A 173 -8.61 -7.15 -0.88
CA TYR A 173 -9.93 -6.80 -1.38
C TYR A 173 -11.05 -7.52 -0.62
N ASP A 174 -12.28 -7.03 -0.76
CA ASP A 174 -13.51 -7.63 -0.21
C ASP A 174 -13.47 -7.87 1.32
N MET A 175 -12.80 -6.97 2.03
CA MET A 175 -12.64 -7.04 3.49
C MET A 175 -13.97 -6.73 4.20
N GLN A 176 -14.30 -7.49 5.24
CA GLN A 176 -15.43 -7.18 6.13
C GLN A 176 -15.09 -6.10 7.16
N SER A 177 -13.81 -5.97 7.50
CA SER A 177 -13.28 -4.97 8.42
C SER A 177 -11.81 -4.72 8.10
N LEU A 178 -11.54 -3.63 7.40
CA LEU A 178 -10.23 -3.24 6.88
C LEU A 178 -9.19 -3.20 8.00
N VAL A 179 -9.46 -2.46 9.08
CA VAL A 179 -8.51 -2.32 10.20
C VAL A 179 -8.16 -3.68 10.80
N ARG A 180 -9.14 -4.58 10.93
CA ARG A 180 -8.93 -5.92 11.46
C ARG A 180 -8.14 -6.79 10.50
N GLU A 181 -8.42 -6.75 9.20
CA GLU A 181 -7.67 -7.54 8.23
C GLU A 181 -6.21 -7.05 8.15
N PHE A 182 -5.99 -5.73 8.15
CA PHE A 182 -4.64 -5.15 8.20
C PHE A 182 -3.90 -5.58 9.47
N SER A 183 -4.57 -5.58 10.63
CA SER A 183 -3.96 -6.03 11.90
C SER A 183 -3.58 -7.51 11.91
N LEU A 184 -4.10 -8.31 10.99
CA LEU A 184 -3.82 -9.74 10.88
C LEU A 184 -2.81 -10.06 9.77
N VAL A 185 -2.83 -9.31 8.67
CA VAL A 185 -2.01 -9.57 7.48
C VAL A 185 -0.62 -8.93 7.62
N ILE A 186 -0.55 -7.66 7.99
CA ILE A 186 0.71 -6.91 8.00
C ILE A 186 1.72 -7.53 8.97
N PRO A 187 1.37 -7.85 10.23
CA PRO A 187 2.33 -8.48 11.15
C PRO A 187 2.82 -9.86 10.67
N LYS A 188 2.01 -10.62 9.93
CA LYS A 188 2.44 -11.92 9.38
C LYS A 188 3.51 -11.77 8.31
N TRP A 189 3.40 -10.75 7.47
CA TRP A 189 4.43 -10.45 6.48
C TRP A 189 5.74 -10.04 7.15
N LEU A 190 5.67 -9.14 8.13
CA LEU A 190 6.83 -8.69 8.90
C LEU A 190 7.49 -9.82 9.69
N GLU A 191 6.70 -10.71 10.31
CA GLU A 191 7.23 -11.90 11.00
C GLU A 191 7.91 -12.87 10.03
N ARG A 192 7.34 -13.04 8.82
CA ARG A 192 7.84 -13.99 7.84
C ARG A 192 9.11 -13.50 7.13
N TYR A 193 9.18 -12.19 6.87
CA TYR A 193 10.27 -11.54 6.15
C TYR A 193 10.80 -10.33 6.95
N PRO A 194 11.39 -10.55 8.14
CA PRO A 194 11.76 -9.46 9.07
C PRO A 194 12.82 -8.50 8.50
N ASP A 195 13.62 -8.96 7.54
CA ASP A 195 14.68 -8.16 6.91
C ASP A 195 14.21 -7.40 5.66
N LYS A 196 12.91 -7.46 5.33
CA LYS A 196 12.35 -6.79 4.15
C LYS A 196 11.23 -5.84 4.58
N PRO A 197 11.22 -4.59 4.07
CA PRO A 197 10.06 -3.72 4.23
C PRO A 197 8.80 -4.39 3.67
N PHE A 198 7.65 -4.07 4.24
CA PHE A 198 6.35 -4.48 3.74
C PHE A 198 5.53 -3.27 3.31
N LEU A 199 4.91 -3.33 2.13
CA LEU A 199 3.98 -2.32 1.64
C LEU A 199 2.60 -2.94 1.41
N MET A 200 1.54 -2.27 1.85
CA MET A 200 0.19 -2.60 1.40
C MET A 200 -0.04 -1.97 0.02
N GLY A 201 0.36 -2.71 -1.02
CA GLY A 201 0.48 -2.24 -2.41
C GLY A 201 -0.86 -1.98 -3.09
N GLU A 202 -1.91 -2.69 -2.69
CA GLU A 202 -3.28 -2.37 -3.06
C GLU A 202 -4.25 -2.72 -1.92
N PHE A 203 -5.26 -1.87 -1.74
CA PHE A 203 -6.44 -2.26 -0.99
C PHE A 203 -7.71 -1.63 -1.54
N GLY A 204 -8.83 -2.27 -1.26
CA GLY A 204 -10.13 -1.62 -1.37
C GLY A 204 -11.30 -2.59 -1.38
N SER A 205 -12.48 -2.06 -1.12
CA SER A 205 -13.74 -2.75 -1.33
C SER A 205 -14.68 -1.78 -2.03
N PRO A 206 -15.40 -2.18 -3.09
CA PRO A 206 -16.41 -1.32 -3.70
C PRO A 206 -17.39 -0.82 -2.63
N ASN A 207 -17.53 0.50 -2.51
CA ASN A 207 -18.43 1.10 -1.54
C ASN A 207 -19.06 2.37 -2.11
N GLU A 208 -20.27 2.23 -2.64
CA GLU A 208 -21.01 3.32 -3.29
C GLU A 208 -21.53 4.40 -2.32
N TYR A 209 -21.59 4.11 -1.02
CA TYR A 209 -22.05 5.04 0.00
C TYR A 209 -20.91 5.70 0.79
N ASP A 210 -19.66 5.30 0.56
CA ASP A 210 -18.48 5.96 1.12
C ASP A 210 -18.01 7.15 0.28
N LEU A 211 -18.86 8.18 0.22
CA LEU A 211 -18.57 9.42 -0.52
C LEU A 211 -17.67 10.39 0.25
N HIS A 212 -17.39 10.10 1.51
CA HIS A 212 -16.57 10.94 2.40
C HIS A 212 -15.19 10.33 2.69
N GLY A 213 -14.90 9.12 2.19
CA GLY A 213 -13.56 8.53 2.21
C GLY A 213 -13.17 7.88 3.54
N GLN A 214 -14.12 7.28 4.26
CA GLN A 214 -13.80 6.51 5.46
C GLN A 214 -12.80 5.38 5.13
N LEU A 215 -13.02 4.62 4.06
CA LEU A 215 -12.15 3.49 3.71
C LEU A 215 -10.74 3.91 3.34
N ILE A 216 -10.59 5.00 2.57
CA ILE A 216 -9.24 5.52 2.26
C ILE A 216 -8.55 5.98 3.55
N HIS A 217 -9.25 6.71 4.43
CA HIS A 217 -8.70 7.13 5.72
C HIS A 217 -8.20 5.95 6.54
N LEU A 218 -9.03 4.91 6.70
CA LEU A 218 -8.69 3.72 7.47
C LEU A 218 -7.49 2.98 6.86
N GLY A 219 -7.40 2.85 5.54
CA GLY A 219 -6.25 2.22 4.87
C GLY A 219 -4.97 3.01 4.96
N LEU A 220 -5.05 4.35 4.88
CA LEU A 220 -3.89 5.23 5.06
C LEU A 220 -3.29 5.06 6.45
N TRP A 221 -4.10 5.16 7.50
CA TRP A 221 -3.64 5.10 8.88
C TRP A 221 -3.32 3.69 9.37
N SER A 222 -4.09 2.67 8.97
CA SER A 222 -3.87 1.30 9.47
C SER A 222 -2.52 0.74 9.07
N ALA A 223 -2.08 0.96 7.83
CA ALA A 223 -0.86 0.32 7.32
C ALA A 223 0.41 0.64 8.15
N PRO A 224 0.81 1.91 8.33
CA PRO A 224 1.98 2.23 9.14
C PRO A 224 1.78 1.90 10.63
N MET A 225 0.55 1.99 11.16
CA MET A 225 0.27 1.66 12.55
C MET A 225 0.38 0.16 12.87
N PHE A 226 0.41 -0.69 11.85
CA PHE A 226 0.74 -2.11 11.96
C PHE A 226 2.13 -2.46 11.44
N GLY A 227 2.98 -1.47 11.13
CA GLY A 227 4.38 -1.66 10.78
C GLY A 227 4.70 -1.70 9.29
N ALA A 228 3.76 -1.42 8.40
CA ALA A 228 4.08 -1.27 6.98
C ALA A 228 4.99 -0.05 6.75
N ALA A 229 5.87 -0.14 5.74
CA ALA A 229 6.82 0.90 5.36
C ALA A 229 6.19 2.08 4.60
N GLY A 230 4.86 2.22 4.67
CA GLY A 230 4.10 3.26 4.00
C GLY A 230 2.61 3.15 4.30
N SER A 231 1.82 4.06 3.74
CA SER A 231 0.36 4.01 3.80
C SER A 231 -0.19 2.86 2.96
N GLY A 232 -1.44 2.45 3.23
CA GLY A 232 -2.16 1.61 2.29
C GLY A 232 -2.38 2.35 0.98
N MET A 233 -2.19 1.68 -0.15
CA MET A 233 -2.45 2.25 -1.49
C MET A 233 -3.84 1.84 -1.98
N THR A 234 -4.77 2.79 -2.05
CA THR A 234 -6.14 2.47 -2.48
C THR A 234 -6.20 2.24 -3.99
N TRP A 235 -6.86 1.15 -4.41
CA TRP A 235 -7.09 0.87 -5.83
C TRP A 235 -8.14 1.79 -6.46
N TRP A 236 -9.11 2.25 -5.67
CA TRP A 236 -10.30 2.96 -6.16
C TRP A 236 -10.07 4.47 -6.37
N TRP A 237 -8.91 4.85 -6.89
CA TRP A 237 -8.54 6.25 -7.10
C TRP A 237 -9.40 6.95 -8.16
N ASP A 238 -9.78 6.24 -9.22
CA ASP A 238 -10.52 6.78 -10.37
C ASP A 238 -12.04 6.82 -10.15
N ASN A 239 -12.57 5.89 -9.36
CA ASN A 239 -14.01 5.72 -9.14
C ASN A 239 -14.49 6.17 -7.75
N ASN A 240 -13.59 6.39 -6.79
CA ASN A 240 -13.94 6.92 -5.47
C ASN A 240 -13.15 8.18 -5.11
N VAL A 241 -11.82 8.14 -5.12
CA VAL A 241 -10.99 9.27 -4.63
C VAL A 241 -11.13 10.51 -5.51
N HIS A 242 -10.90 10.38 -6.81
CA HIS A 242 -10.94 11.49 -7.74
C HIS A 242 -12.35 12.08 -7.90
N PRO A 243 -13.42 11.29 -8.14
CA PRO A 243 -14.76 11.84 -8.32
C PRO A 243 -15.32 12.54 -7.08
N ASN A 244 -14.95 12.09 -5.87
CA ASN A 244 -15.40 12.68 -4.61
C ASN A 244 -14.40 13.68 -4.00
N ASN A 245 -13.31 14.01 -4.71
CA ASN A 245 -12.27 14.93 -4.26
C ASN A 245 -11.70 14.60 -2.86
N LEU A 246 -11.35 13.34 -2.63
CA LEU A 246 -10.91 12.81 -1.32
C LEU A 246 -9.41 12.98 -1.05
N TYR A 247 -8.71 13.83 -1.82
CA TYR A 247 -7.26 14.03 -1.67
C TYR A 247 -6.84 14.65 -0.33
N TYR A 248 -7.76 15.26 0.41
CA TYR A 248 -7.47 15.85 1.71
C TYR A 248 -7.12 14.80 2.78
N HIS A 249 -7.56 13.54 2.62
CA HIS A 249 -7.26 12.44 3.53
C HIS A 249 -5.76 12.12 3.66
N PHE A 250 -4.95 12.48 2.67
CA PHE A 250 -3.50 12.26 2.72
C PHE A 250 -2.77 13.25 3.63
N ALA A 251 -3.35 14.41 3.93
CA ALA A 251 -2.67 15.50 4.65
C ALA A 251 -2.29 15.11 6.08
N GLY A 252 -3.23 14.53 6.83
CA GLY A 252 -3.02 14.17 8.23
C GLY A 252 -1.86 13.21 8.44
N LEU A 253 -1.86 12.09 7.70
CA LEU A 253 -0.78 11.10 7.83
C LEU A 253 0.56 11.65 7.34
N ALA A 254 0.58 12.43 6.25
CA ALA A 254 1.80 13.02 5.72
C ALA A 254 2.43 13.99 6.74
N ALA A 255 1.63 14.84 7.38
CA ALA A 255 2.09 15.74 8.43
C ALA A 255 2.54 14.98 9.68
N TYR A 256 1.79 13.96 10.08
CA TYR A 256 2.12 13.12 11.24
C TYR A 256 3.43 12.37 11.05
N LEU A 257 3.77 11.90 9.84
CA LEU A 257 5.05 11.22 9.58
C LEU A 257 6.16 12.17 9.11
N ALA A 258 5.87 13.46 8.96
CA ALA A 258 6.87 14.42 8.48
C ALA A 258 8.05 14.52 9.45
N GLY A 259 9.25 14.30 8.91
CA GLY A 259 10.51 14.35 9.67
C GLY A 259 10.80 13.11 10.53
N GLU A 260 9.94 12.10 10.51
CA GLU A 260 10.19 10.82 11.19
C GLU A 260 11.18 9.97 10.39
N ASP A 261 12.20 9.45 11.07
CA ASP A 261 13.04 8.37 10.53
C ASP A 261 12.58 7.05 11.13
N LEU A 262 11.52 6.46 10.57
CA LEU A 262 10.96 5.22 11.08
C LEU A 262 11.96 4.05 11.01
N ALA A 263 12.96 4.11 10.13
CA ALA A 263 13.97 3.06 9.99
C ALA A 263 15.08 3.13 11.06
N ALA A 264 15.17 4.23 11.80
CA ALA A 264 16.14 4.39 12.89
C ALA A 264 15.77 3.65 14.19
N HIS A 265 14.60 3.00 14.23
CA HIS A 265 14.05 2.39 15.43
C HIS A 265 13.63 0.94 15.19
N ASP A 266 13.83 0.10 16.21
CA ASP A 266 13.29 -1.26 16.26
C ASP A 266 11.85 -1.22 16.80
N TRP A 267 10.92 -0.79 15.94
CA TRP A 267 9.51 -0.66 16.30
C TRP A 267 8.86 -2.01 16.65
N LEU A 268 8.21 -2.07 17.81
CA LEU A 268 7.34 -3.17 18.21
C LEU A 268 5.88 -2.72 18.25
N PRO A 269 4.90 -3.63 18.16
CA PRO A 269 3.51 -3.30 18.42
C PRO A 269 3.34 -2.62 19.78
N THR A 270 2.47 -1.60 19.82
CA THR A 270 2.19 -0.88 21.06
C THR A 270 1.65 -1.79 22.16
N GLN A 271 2.04 -1.49 23.39
CA GLN A 271 1.50 -2.05 24.64
C GLN A 271 0.55 -1.05 25.32
N ALA A 272 0.22 0.06 24.65
CA ALA A 272 -0.72 1.02 25.16
C ALA A 272 -2.14 0.43 25.17
N GLU A 273 -2.90 0.76 26.22
CA GLU A 273 -4.25 0.26 26.43
C GLU A 273 -5.17 1.41 26.80
N LEU A 274 -6.36 1.45 26.18
CA LEU A 274 -7.45 2.31 26.63
C LEU A 274 -8.17 1.63 27.80
N ASP A 275 -8.81 2.43 28.65
CA ASP A 275 -9.73 1.88 29.65
C ASP A 275 -10.83 1.00 29.02
N GLU A 276 -11.33 0.00 29.76
CA GLU A 276 -12.24 -1.02 29.23
C GLU A 276 -13.58 -0.44 28.73
N GLU A 277 -14.00 0.68 29.33
CA GLU A 277 -15.27 1.35 29.04
C GLU A 277 -15.18 2.27 27.81
N ALA A 278 -13.98 2.62 27.34
CA ALA A 278 -13.80 3.44 26.16
C ALA A 278 -14.34 2.72 24.92
N ASP A 279 -15.22 3.39 24.19
CA ASP A 279 -15.72 2.95 22.89
C ASP A 279 -14.70 3.17 21.75
N ALA A 280 -13.41 2.98 22.05
CA ALA A 280 -12.29 3.16 21.15
C ALA A 280 -11.27 2.01 21.23
N LYS A 281 -10.31 2.01 20.31
CA LYS A 281 -9.14 1.13 20.27
C LYS A 281 -7.89 1.96 20.03
N VAL A 282 -6.75 1.45 20.47
CA VAL A 282 -5.44 2.03 20.18
C VAL A 282 -4.60 1.02 19.40
N TYR A 283 -3.93 1.53 18.37
CA TYR A 283 -2.98 0.80 17.52
C TYR A 283 -1.72 1.63 17.39
N GLY A 284 -0.64 1.04 16.90
CA GLY A 284 0.58 1.76 16.63
C GLY A 284 1.84 1.00 17.01
N LEU A 285 2.93 1.74 16.97
CA LEU A 285 4.28 1.25 17.15
C LEU A 285 4.92 1.91 18.37
N GLN A 286 5.79 1.17 19.05
CA GLN A 286 6.59 1.69 20.15
C GLN A 286 7.99 1.08 20.21
N ASP A 287 8.95 1.87 20.67
CA ASP A 287 10.17 1.36 21.29
C ASP A 287 10.17 1.77 22.79
N GLN A 288 11.31 1.70 23.48
CA GLN A 288 11.38 2.05 24.91
C GLN A 288 11.28 3.56 25.20
N GLN A 289 11.29 4.41 24.18
CA GLN A 289 11.39 5.87 24.28
C GLN A 289 10.38 6.60 23.38
N ASN A 290 9.86 5.95 22.35
CA ASN A 290 9.04 6.59 21.33
C ASN A 290 7.77 5.77 21.12
N LEU A 291 6.63 6.46 21.02
CA LEU A 291 5.36 5.88 20.60
C LEU A 291 4.82 6.65 19.41
N ARG A 292 4.28 5.92 18.43
CA ARG A 292 3.48 6.44 17.31
C ARG A 292 2.15 5.70 17.33
N LEU A 293 1.11 6.32 17.88
CA LEU A 293 -0.17 5.67 18.10
C LEU A 293 -1.29 6.30 17.30
N TRP A 294 -2.30 5.49 17.04
CA TRP A 294 -3.57 5.85 16.44
C TRP A 294 -4.70 5.33 17.31
N VAL A 295 -5.51 6.27 17.81
CA VAL A 295 -6.68 6.00 18.65
C VAL A 295 -7.92 6.16 17.78
N ILE A 296 -8.72 5.11 17.65
CA ILE A 296 -9.86 5.06 16.73
C ILE A 296 -11.12 4.60 17.44
N SER A 297 -12.24 5.26 17.15
CA SER A 297 -13.57 4.88 17.61
C SER A 297 -13.94 3.48 17.12
N LYS A 298 -14.51 2.66 18.00
CA LYS A 298 -15.09 1.35 17.64
C LYS A 298 -16.24 1.50 16.63
N ASN A 299 -16.81 2.70 16.48
CA ASN A 299 -17.85 3.00 15.50
C ASN A 299 -17.30 3.53 14.16
N TYR A 300 -16.02 3.85 14.03
CA TYR A 300 -15.44 4.30 12.76
C TYR A 300 -15.00 3.11 11.91
N ASN A 301 -15.98 2.38 11.35
CA ASN A 301 -15.77 1.17 10.54
C ASN A 301 -16.90 0.95 9.52
N GLU A 302 -16.71 0.03 8.60
CA GLU A 302 -17.60 -0.25 7.47
C GLU A 302 -19.01 -0.68 7.91
N ARG A 303 -19.11 -1.49 8.97
CA ARG A 303 -20.39 -1.98 9.48
C ARG A 303 -21.22 -0.85 10.07
N PHE A 304 -20.58 0.07 10.78
CA PHE A 304 -21.28 1.23 11.33
C PHE A 304 -21.68 2.20 10.21
N LEU A 305 -20.78 2.49 9.27
CA LEU A 305 -21.03 3.30 8.08
C LEU A 305 -22.28 2.81 7.33
N LEU A 306 -22.34 1.52 7.00
CA LEU A 306 -23.50 0.93 6.32
C LEU A 306 -24.79 1.07 7.14
N ARG A 307 -24.75 0.71 8.43
CA ARG A 307 -25.94 0.80 9.30
C ARG A 307 -26.48 2.22 9.43
N GLN A 308 -25.59 3.20 9.56
CA GLN A 308 -25.99 4.59 9.69
C GLN A 308 -26.50 5.15 8.36
N TYR A 309 -25.89 4.77 7.23
CA TYR A 309 -26.40 5.07 5.90
C TYR A 309 -27.83 4.51 5.70
N GLU A 310 -28.05 3.22 5.99
CA GLU A 310 -29.37 2.58 5.89
C GLU A 310 -30.42 3.25 6.80
N LYS A 311 -30.01 3.62 8.02
CA LYS A 311 -30.86 4.37 8.95
C LYS A 311 -31.20 5.75 8.38
N ASN A 312 -30.23 6.48 7.85
CA ASN A 312 -30.44 7.81 7.27
C ASN A 312 -31.41 7.77 6.09
N ILE A 313 -31.31 6.73 5.23
CA ILE A 313 -32.26 6.48 4.14
C ILE A 313 -33.68 6.25 4.69
N LYS A 314 -33.81 5.37 5.69
CA LYS A 314 -35.10 5.06 6.32
C LYS A 314 -35.74 6.31 6.95
N ASP A 315 -34.93 7.15 7.59
CA ASP A 315 -35.36 8.35 8.27
C ASP A 315 -35.52 9.56 7.33
N ARG A 316 -35.19 9.40 6.03
CA ARG A 316 -35.26 10.43 4.99
C ARG A 316 -34.40 11.67 5.29
N VAL A 317 -33.19 11.44 5.80
CA VAL A 317 -32.17 12.49 5.95
C VAL A 317 -31.77 12.99 4.55
N GLU A 318 -31.63 14.31 4.39
CA GLU A 318 -31.34 14.96 3.10
C GLU A 318 -30.06 14.44 2.44
N ASN A 319 -28.99 14.26 3.22
CA ASN A 319 -27.70 13.72 2.79
C ASN A 319 -27.40 12.43 3.54
N PRO A 320 -27.90 11.26 3.08
CA PRO A 320 -27.83 10.03 3.85
C PRO A 320 -26.43 9.48 4.02
N THR A 321 -25.47 9.88 3.17
CA THR A 321 -24.05 9.53 3.26
C THR A 321 -23.29 10.36 4.30
N ASN A 322 -23.86 11.46 4.81
CA ASN A 322 -23.25 12.22 5.89
C ASN A 322 -23.50 11.49 7.22
N ILE A 323 -22.47 10.78 7.69
CA ILE A 323 -22.55 9.93 8.87
C ILE A 323 -22.08 10.70 10.11
N GLU A 324 -22.95 10.74 11.12
CA GLU A 324 -22.60 11.26 12.44
C GLU A 324 -22.08 10.13 13.33
N TYR A 325 -20.86 10.28 13.84
CA TYR A 325 -20.26 9.33 14.78
C TYR A 325 -20.41 9.86 16.22
N PRO A 326 -20.72 8.99 17.20
CA PRO A 326 -20.82 9.40 18.60
C PRO A 326 -19.50 9.98 19.12
N GLU A 327 -19.59 11.06 19.89
CA GLU A 327 -18.43 11.61 20.60
C GLU A 327 -17.97 10.63 21.71
N ILE A 328 -16.66 10.44 21.78
CA ILE A 328 -15.96 9.74 22.86
C ILE A 328 -15.25 10.80 23.69
N SER A 329 -15.48 10.79 25.00
CA SER A 329 -14.87 11.71 25.94
C SER A 329 -14.53 11.00 27.25
N GLY A 330 -13.52 11.52 27.96
CA GLY A 330 -13.11 10.98 29.26
C GLY A 330 -12.37 9.64 29.20
N ALA A 331 -11.98 9.18 28.01
CA ALA A 331 -11.15 7.99 27.86
C ALA A 331 -9.74 8.25 28.40
N VAL A 332 -9.17 7.24 29.06
CA VAL A 332 -7.80 7.26 29.59
C VAL A 332 -6.96 6.25 28.84
N LEU A 333 -5.81 6.69 28.35
CA LEU A 333 -4.81 5.85 27.69
C LEU A 333 -3.67 5.57 28.67
N THR A 334 -3.42 4.28 28.92
CA THR A 334 -2.28 3.81 29.71
C THR A 334 -1.15 3.41 28.77
N LEU A 335 0.00 4.06 28.92
CA LEU A 335 1.22 3.83 28.17
C LEU A 335 2.12 2.89 28.95
N ASN A 336 2.36 1.68 28.42
CA ASN A 336 3.21 0.67 29.03
C ASN A 336 4.51 0.49 28.22
N GLY A 337 5.59 0.12 28.92
CA GLY A 337 6.85 -0.25 28.27
C GLY A 337 7.76 0.92 27.87
N LEU A 338 7.42 2.15 28.27
CA LEU A 338 8.35 3.29 28.23
C LEU A 338 9.37 3.21 29.36
N ALA A 339 10.59 3.66 29.10
CA ALA A 339 11.59 3.90 30.12
C ALA A 339 11.19 5.07 31.04
N ASP A 340 11.77 5.12 32.24
CA ASP A 340 11.60 6.27 33.13
C ASP A 340 12.20 7.53 32.46
N GLY A 341 11.47 8.63 32.48
CA GLY A 341 11.91 9.87 31.84
C GLY A 341 10.84 10.93 31.69
N GLU A 342 11.25 12.07 31.12
CA GLU A 342 10.35 13.16 30.72
C GLU A 342 10.11 13.08 29.22
N TYR A 343 8.83 13.16 28.83
CA TYR A 343 8.36 12.99 27.47
C TYR A 343 7.47 14.15 27.06
N THR A 344 7.55 14.52 25.79
CA THR A 344 6.56 15.38 25.14
C THR A 344 5.53 14.50 24.46
N VAL A 345 4.26 14.83 24.70
CA VAL A 345 3.09 14.16 24.14
C VAL A 345 2.38 15.15 23.22
N GLU A 346 2.22 14.77 21.96
CA GLU A 346 1.50 15.57 20.96
C GLU A 346 0.29 14.78 20.47
N TRP A 347 -0.89 15.39 20.60
CA TRP A 347 -2.14 14.88 20.01
C TRP A 347 -2.37 15.55 18.67
N TRP A 348 -2.70 14.75 17.66
CA TRP A 348 -2.82 15.17 16.26
C TRP A 348 -4.23 14.90 15.73
N ASP A 349 -4.75 15.85 14.97
CA ASP A 349 -5.91 15.67 14.12
C ASP A 349 -5.51 14.81 12.91
N THR A 350 -6.17 13.65 12.75
CA THR A 350 -5.83 12.65 11.74
C THR A 350 -6.23 13.05 10.31
N MET A 351 -7.04 14.10 10.17
CA MET A 351 -7.52 14.61 8.89
C MET A 351 -6.66 15.80 8.43
N THR A 352 -6.46 16.79 9.29
CA THR A 352 -5.75 18.02 8.95
C THR A 352 -4.24 17.90 9.14
N GLY A 353 -3.80 17.04 10.06
CA GLY A 353 -2.40 16.95 10.46
C GLY A 353 -1.95 18.07 11.40
N GLU A 354 -2.90 18.80 12.01
CA GLU A 354 -2.58 19.82 13.00
C GLU A 354 -2.42 19.21 14.39
N ILE A 355 -1.50 19.76 15.19
CA ILE A 355 -1.38 19.42 16.60
C ILE A 355 -2.55 20.06 17.35
N ILE A 356 -3.36 19.23 18.00
CA ILE A 356 -4.49 19.63 18.84
C ILE A 356 -3.99 20.18 20.17
N THR A 357 -3.08 19.44 20.82
CA THR A 357 -2.47 19.85 22.08
C THR A 357 -1.11 19.18 22.27
N THR A 358 -0.24 19.86 23.02
CA THR A 358 1.06 19.34 23.46
C THR A 358 1.09 19.37 24.98
N GLU A 359 1.44 18.26 25.61
CA GLU A 359 1.58 18.15 27.06
C GLU A 359 2.89 17.45 27.46
N GLN A 360 3.30 17.63 28.71
CA GLN A 360 4.47 16.98 29.27
C GLN A 360 4.04 15.76 30.09
N LEU A 361 4.76 14.67 29.95
CA LEU A 361 4.51 13.41 30.63
C LEU A 361 5.76 12.97 31.38
N ILE A 362 5.61 12.67 32.66
CA ILE A 362 6.65 12.03 33.46
C ILE A 362 6.30 10.54 33.57
N VAL A 363 7.16 9.69 33.02
CA VAL A 363 7.08 8.24 33.21
C VAL A 363 7.97 7.89 34.40
N ALA A 364 7.36 7.31 35.43
CA ALA A 364 8.06 6.81 36.61
C ALA A 364 7.48 5.44 36.99
N GLY A 365 8.20 4.37 36.65
CA GLY A 365 7.77 3.00 36.81
C GLY A 365 7.23 2.38 35.52
N ALA A 366 6.42 1.33 35.66
CA ALA A 366 6.06 0.47 34.53
C ALA A 366 5.01 1.05 33.56
N ALA A 367 4.30 2.11 33.96
CA ALA A 367 3.21 2.69 33.18
C ALA A 367 2.98 4.17 33.50
N ALA A 368 2.44 4.91 32.53
CA ALA A 368 1.93 6.27 32.72
C ALA A 368 0.55 6.40 32.06
N SER A 369 -0.33 7.22 32.64
CA SER A 369 -1.69 7.42 32.12
C SER A 369 -1.87 8.85 31.63
N ILE A 370 -2.53 9.01 30.49
CA ILE A 370 -2.89 10.30 29.90
C ILE A 370 -4.36 10.33 29.52
N ASN A 371 -4.99 11.50 29.63
CA ASN A 371 -6.37 11.67 29.19
C ASN A 371 -6.40 11.84 27.67
N VAL A 372 -7.28 11.11 27.01
CA VAL A 372 -7.51 11.26 25.57
C VAL A 372 -8.41 12.47 25.34
N PRO A 373 -8.05 13.43 24.47
CA PRO A 373 -8.96 14.50 24.06
C PRO A 373 -10.27 13.96 23.50
N SER A 374 -11.38 14.68 23.63
CA SER A 374 -12.65 14.23 23.03
C SER A 374 -12.56 14.18 21.51
N PHE A 375 -13.17 13.16 20.90
CA PHE A 375 -13.15 12.95 19.44
C PHE A 375 -14.36 12.13 18.97
N THR A 376 -14.63 12.13 17.66
CA THR A 376 -15.76 11.37 17.06
C THR A 376 -15.29 10.20 16.20
N THR A 377 -14.20 10.35 15.45
CA THR A 377 -13.67 9.32 14.54
C THR A 377 -12.39 8.71 15.11
N ASP A 378 -11.33 9.49 15.16
CA ASP A 378 -9.99 9.06 15.54
C ASP A 378 -9.06 10.24 15.85
N LEU A 379 -7.94 9.94 16.49
CA LEU A 379 -6.84 10.83 16.85
C LEU A 379 -5.51 10.10 16.65
N ALA A 380 -4.42 10.84 16.48
CA ALA A 380 -3.07 10.28 16.53
C ALA A 380 -2.25 10.88 17.67
N LEU A 381 -1.26 10.13 18.14
CA LEU A 381 -0.45 10.49 19.30
C LEU A 381 1.03 10.20 19.03
N LYS A 382 1.87 11.23 19.18
CA LYS A 382 3.32 11.05 19.34
C LYS A 382 3.71 11.17 20.79
N VAL A 383 4.53 10.24 21.27
CA VAL A 383 5.26 10.38 22.52
C VAL A 383 6.74 10.26 22.19
N SER A 384 7.52 11.26 22.57
CA SER A 384 8.96 11.30 22.33
C SER A 384 9.68 11.89 23.55
N PRO A 385 10.93 11.52 23.83
CA PRO A 385 11.67 12.09 24.96
C PRO A 385 11.81 13.60 24.81
N VAL A 386 11.77 14.34 25.93
CA VAL A 386 12.15 15.76 25.91
C VAL A 386 13.61 15.84 25.47
N SER A 387 13.87 16.56 24.38
CA SER A 387 15.24 16.78 23.90
C SER A 387 16.04 17.50 24.98
N ALA A 388 17.17 16.91 25.40
CA ALA A 388 18.07 17.49 26.41
C ALA A 388 18.80 18.75 25.93
#